data_AF-A0A4V5N964-F1
#
_entry.id   AF-A0A4V5N964-F1
#
_cell.length_a   1.000
_cell.length_b   1.000
_cell.length_c   1.000
_cell.angle_alpha   90.00
_cell.angle_beta   90.00
_cell.angle_gamma   90.00
#
_symmetry.space_group_name_H-M   'P 1'
#
loop_
_entity.id
_entity.type
_entity.pdbx_description
1 polymer ?
#
loop_
_entity_poly.entity_id
_entity_poly.type
_entity_poly.pdbx_seq_one_letter_code
_entity_poly.pdbx_strand_id
1 'polypeptide(L)'
;MQAAQRTALRSARRLRPQITQKQPRRFETQGAEPSSFKAEGGHANYPKNESFGSAFYLTLAAIPLSLALYNFTRQGTSEQPWATRYIIDTYNGYAEKWARRNDIHTQMIEQAASDKLLFINESSHGPRLVDLRFPEQFNIGSPYNVPAGQGSANLDHVIAKFEREAFADNERKLQQLRENNVPSEQPMPETLVKISGAASPPGA
;
A
#
# COMPACT_ATOMS: atom_id res chain seq x y z
N MET A 1 -2.82 23.48 -12.97
CA MET A 1 -2.84 22.07 -12.49
C MET A 1 -3.95 21.83 -11.44
N GLN A 2 -5.22 21.97 -11.81
CA GLN A 2 -6.35 21.79 -10.84
C GLN A 2 -7.38 20.75 -11.31
N ALA A 3 -7.26 20.23 -12.53
CA ALA A 3 -8.22 19.28 -13.09
C ALA A 3 -7.98 17.83 -12.59
N ALA A 4 -6.73 17.43 -12.35
CA ALA A 4 -6.38 16.05 -11.97
C ALA A 4 -6.81 15.66 -10.54
N GLN A 5 -6.94 16.64 -9.64
CA GLN A 5 -7.31 16.39 -8.25
C GLN A 5 -8.82 16.07 -8.08
N ARG A 6 -9.67 16.45 -9.05
CA ARG A 6 -11.11 16.21 -8.98
C ARG A 6 -11.50 14.78 -9.36
N THR A 7 -10.65 14.06 -10.08
CA THR A 7 -10.94 12.72 -10.61
C THR A 7 -10.76 11.63 -9.55
N ALA A 8 -9.79 11.78 -8.65
CA ALA A 8 -9.48 10.79 -7.61
C ALA A 8 -10.56 10.69 -6.51
N LEU A 9 -11.30 11.76 -6.23
CA LEU A 9 -12.35 11.76 -5.20
C LEU A 9 -13.66 11.08 -5.65
N ARG A 10 -13.83 10.80 -6.95
CA ARG A 10 -15.08 10.21 -7.49
C ARG A 10 -15.07 8.68 -7.53
N SER A 11 -13.90 8.05 -7.49
CA SER A 11 -13.77 6.57 -7.49
C SER A 11 -14.06 5.95 -6.13
N ALA A 12 -13.88 6.68 -5.02
CA ALA A 12 -14.08 6.16 -3.66
C ALA A 12 -15.56 5.94 -3.29
N ARG A 13 -16.52 6.51 -4.03
CA ARG A 13 -17.96 6.38 -3.73
C ARG A 13 -18.63 5.12 -4.31
N ARG A 14 -17.94 4.32 -5.12
CA ARG A 14 -18.53 3.12 -5.77
C ARG A 14 -18.41 1.82 -4.97
N LEU A 15 -17.76 1.83 -3.79
CA LEU A 15 -17.51 0.63 -2.99
C LEU A 15 -18.38 0.54 -1.73
N ARG A 16 -19.63 1.02 -1.78
CA ARG A 16 -20.59 0.77 -0.70
C ARG A 16 -21.45 -0.44 -1.07
N PRO A 17 -21.32 -1.61 -0.40
CA PRO A 17 -22.24 -2.72 -0.62
C PRO A 17 -23.64 -2.32 -0.17
N GLN A 18 -24.57 -2.23 -1.13
CA GLN A 18 -26.00 -2.14 -0.85
C GLN A 18 -26.44 -3.49 -0.29
N ILE A 19 -26.69 -3.55 1.02
CA ILE A 19 -27.29 -4.73 1.67
C ILE A 19 -28.73 -4.82 1.14
N THR A 20 -28.93 -5.65 0.13
CA THR A 20 -30.27 -5.95 -0.41
C THR A 20 -30.98 -6.85 0.60
N GLN A 21 -31.78 -6.27 1.49
CA GLN A 21 -32.70 -7.02 2.34
C GLN A 21 -33.70 -7.78 1.46
N LYS A 22 -33.50 -9.09 1.30
CA LYS A 22 -34.50 -9.98 0.71
C LYS A 22 -35.58 -10.24 1.76
N GLN A 23 -36.83 -9.87 1.44
CA GLN A 23 -38.00 -10.23 2.24
C GLN A 23 -38.17 -11.76 2.30
N PRO A 24 -38.53 -12.34 3.46
CA PRO A 24 -38.81 -13.77 3.55
C PRO A 24 -40.16 -14.09 2.88
N ARG A 25 -40.15 -15.06 1.96
CA ARG A 25 -41.37 -15.66 1.41
C ARG A 25 -42.06 -16.47 2.50
N ARG A 26 -43.34 -16.18 2.75
CA ARG A 26 -44.21 -17.00 3.60
C ARG A 26 -44.57 -18.28 2.84
N PHE A 27 -44.42 -19.43 3.47
CA PHE A 27 -45.03 -20.67 3.03
C PHE A 27 -46.53 -20.60 3.33
N GLU A 28 -47.37 -20.83 2.32
CA GLU A 28 -48.80 -21.08 2.51
C GLU A 28 -48.97 -22.43 3.22
N THR A 29 -49.51 -22.37 4.43
CA THR A 29 -50.01 -23.50 5.18
C THR A 29 -51.39 -23.89 4.64
N GLN A 30 -51.45 -24.94 3.81
CA GLN A 30 -52.71 -25.60 3.49
C GLN A 30 -53.06 -26.61 4.60
N GLY A 31 -54.06 -26.24 5.39
CA GLY A 31 -55.19 -27.07 5.82
C GLY A 31 -54.96 -28.44 6.48
N ALA A 32 -55.40 -28.49 7.75
CA ALA A 32 -56.15 -29.58 8.39
C ALA A 32 -55.41 -30.81 8.97
N GLU A 33 -55.26 -30.77 10.30
CA GLU A 33 -55.26 -31.89 11.28
C GLU A 33 -56.53 -32.78 11.16
N PRO A 34 -56.69 -33.95 11.84
CA PRO A 34 -55.79 -34.66 12.78
C PRO A 34 -55.68 -36.20 12.55
N SER A 35 -54.89 -36.85 13.41
CA SER A 35 -55.09 -38.20 13.98
C SER A 35 -54.55 -39.49 13.30
N SER A 36 -53.77 -40.20 14.12
CA SER A 36 -53.72 -41.65 14.36
C SER A 36 -53.24 -42.64 13.28
N PHE A 37 -52.12 -43.29 13.62
CA PHE A 37 -51.77 -44.71 13.47
C PHE A 37 -51.77 -45.39 12.08
N LYS A 38 -50.54 -45.68 11.63
CA LYS A 38 -50.04 -46.83 10.83
C LYS A 38 -51.07 -47.73 10.13
N ALA A 39 -51.02 -47.77 8.79
CA ALA A 39 -51.35 -48.97 8.02
C ALA A 39 -50.61 -49.00 6.66
N GLU A 40 -50.28 -50.22 6.29
CA GLU A 40 -49.43 -50.70 5.21
C GLU A 40 -50.19 -50.76 3.87
N GLY A 41 -49.48 -50.71 2.74
CA GLY A 41 -49.96 -51.23 1.46
C GLY A 41 -50.36 -50.21 0.37
N GLY A 42 -49.58 -50.23 -0.73
CA GLY A 42 -50.14 -50.35 -2.07
C GLY A 42 -50.57 -49.10 -2.86
N HIS A 43 -49.80 -48.85 -3.94
CA HIS A 43 -50.22 -48.33 -5.25
C HIS A 43 -50.32 -46.81 -5.48
N ALA A 44 -49.27 -46.25 -6.09
CA ALA A 44 -49.37 -45.28 -7.17
C ALA A 44 -48.05 -45.29 -7.99
N ASN A 45 -48.06 -46.01 -9.12
CA ASN A 45 -46.97 -46.02 -10.10
C ASN A 45 -46.95 -44.69 -10.86
N TYR A 46 -46.22 -43.70 -10.34
CA TYR A 46 -45.59 -42.69 -11.19
C TYR A 46 -44.24 -43.28 -11.65
N PRO A 47 -43.81 -43.11 -12.91
CA PRO A 47 -42.43 -43.40 -13.27
C PRO A 47 -41.56 -42.44 -12.45
N LYS A 48 -41.01 -42.93 -11.34
CA LYS A 48 -39.96 -42.22 -10.63
C LYS A 48 -38.79 -42.22 -11.61
N ASN A 49 -38.40 -41.03 -12.06
CA ASN A 49 -37.16 -40.86 -12.81
C ASN A 49 -36.01 -41.38 -11.93
N GLU A 50 -35.60 -42.63 -12.16
CA GLU A 50 -34.47 -43.23 -11.47
C GLU A 50 -33.22 -42.45 -11.89
N SER A 51 -32.74 -41.57 -11.02
CA SER A 51 -31.51 -40.84 -11.27
C SER A 51 -30.37 -41.84 -11.33
N PHE A 52 -29.50 -41.72 -12.33
CA PHE A 52 -28.27 -42.52 -12.42
C PHE A 52 -27.54 -42.52 -11.07
N GLY A 53 -27.15 -43.71 -10.60
CA GLY A 53 -26.47 -43.85 -9.32
C GLY A 53 -25.16 -43.05 -9.26
N SER A 54 -24.69 -42.73 -8.06
CA SER A 54 -23.44 -41.98 -7.85
C SER A 54 -22.24 -42.60 -8.58
N ALA A 55 -22.20 -43.92 -8.71
CA ALA A 55 -21.19 -44.66 -9.46
C ALA A 55 -21.11 -44.25 -10.95
N PHE A 56 -22.23 -43.90 -11.58
CA PHE A 56 -22.25 -43.47 -12.98
C PHE A 56 -21.55 -42.11 -13.18
N TYR A 57 -21.75 -41.18 -12.25
CA TYR A 57 -21.04 -39.89 -12.30
C TYR A 57 -19.57 -40.05 -11.94
N LEU A 58 -19.23 -40.99 -11.05
CA LEU A 58 -17.84 -41.32 -10.73
C LEU A 58 -17.09 -41.89 -11.93
N THR A 59 -17.71 -42.79 -12.71
CA THR A 59 -17.08 -43.34 -13.92
C THR A 59 -16.97 -42.29 -15.02
N LEU A 60 -17.99 -41.47 -15.22
CA LEU A 60 -17.94 -40.34 -16.15
C LEU A 60 -16.87 -39.31 -15.77
N ALA A 61 -16.63 -39.07 -14.48
CA ALA A 61 -15.56 -38.20 -14.01
C ALA A 61 -14.17 -38.87 -14.09
N ALA A 62 -14.10 -40.20 -13.93
CA ALA A 62 -12.85 -40.95 -13.97
C ALA A 62 -12.20 -40.94 -15.37
N ILE A 63 -13.00 -40.93 -16.44
CA ILE A 63 -12.50 -40.90 -17.82
C ILE A 63 -11.65 -39.62 -18.09
N PRO A 64 -12.16 -38.39 -17.94
CA PRO A 64 -11.34 -37.19 -18.13
C PRO A 64 -10.23 -37.06 -17.09
N LEU A 65 -10.45 -37.54 -15.85
CA LEU A 65 -9.43 -37.48 -14.80
C LEU A 65 -8.23 -38.39 -15.10
N SER A 66 -8.46 -39.60 -15.63
CA SER A 66 -7.40 -40.53 -16.07
C SER A 66 -6.65 -40.00 -17.29
N LEU A 67 -7.34 -39.37 -18.25
CA LEU A 67 -6.69 -38.70 -19.38
C LEU A 67 -5.85 -37.50 -18.94
N ALA A 68 -6.35 -36.69 -18.00
CA ALA A 68 -5.60 -35.58 -17.43
C ALA A 68 -4.34 -36.07 -16.70
N LEU A 69 -4.46 -37.13 -15.90
CA LEU A 69 -3.31 -37.78 -15.25
C LEU A 69 -2.32 -38.33 -16.27
N TYR A 70 -2.79 -39.01 -17.32
CA TYR A 70 -1.91 -39.55 -18.37
C TYR A 70 -1.16 -38.44 -19.12
N ASN A 71 -1.83 -37.34 -19.47
CA ASN A 71 -1.17 -36.19 -20.09
C ASN A 71 -0.20 -35.48 -19.13
N PHE A 72 -0.49 -35.49 -17.83
CA PHE A 72 0.42 -34.96 -16.83
C PHE A 72 1.66 -35.86 -16.62
N THR A 73 1.52 -37.18 -16.71
CA THR A 73 2.65 -38.11 -16.50
C THR A 73 3.49 -38.35 -17.76
N ARG A 74 2.95 -38.14 -18.96
CA ARG A 74 3.65 -38.35 -20.25
C ARG A 74 4.63 -37.21 -20.63
N GLN A 75 5.05 -36.38 -19.70
CA GLN A 75 5.93 -35.25 -19.97
C GLN A 75 7.34 -35.77 -20.33
N GLY A 76 7.83 -35.37 -21.51
CA GLY A 76 9.06 -35.90 -22.11
C GLY A 76 10.33 -35.58 -21.32
N THR A 77 11.35 -36.42 -21.47
CA THR A 77 12.57 -36.45 -20.65
C THR A 77 13.55 -35.28 -20.89
N SER A 78 13.35 -34.45 -21.93
CA SER A 78 14.30 -33.38 -22.29
C SER A 78 13.79 -31.95 -22.12
N GLU A 79 12.50 -31.72 -21.86
CA GLU A 79 11.92 -30.38 -21.73
C GLU A 79 11.20 -30.25 -20.37
N GLN A 80 11.34 -29.08 -19.73
CA GLN A 80 10.63 -28.82 -18.46
C GLN A 80 9.12 -29.06 -18.63
N PRO A 81 8.46 -29.60 -17.60
CA PRO A 81 7.06 -29.91 -17.67
C PRO A 81 6.25 -28.65 -17.97
N TRP A 82 5.18 -28.76 -18.78
CA TRP A 82 4.43 -27.61 -19.31
C TRP A 82 3.97 -26.64 -18.20
N ALA A 83 3.61 -27.16 -17.03
CA ALA A 83 3.19 -26.37 -15.88
C ALA A 83 4.35 -25.53 -15.31
N THR A 84 5.54 -26.12 -15.20
CA THR A 84 6.75 -25.40 -14.77
C THR A 84 7.15 -24.35 -15.80
N ARG A 85 7.06 -24.64 -17.09
CA ARG A 85 7.30 -23.64 -18.15
C ARG A 85 6.33 -22.47 -18.05
N TYR A 86 5.05 -22.73 -17.89
CA TYR A 86 4.03 -21.69 -17.72
C TYR A 86 4.27 -20.83 -16.47
N ILE A 87 4.64 -21.46 -15.35
CA ILE A 87 5.00 -20.73 -14.13
C ILE A 87 6.24 -19.87 -14.38
N ILE A 88 7.29 -20.40 -14.99
CA ILE A 88 8.52 -19.65 -15.29
C ILE A 88 8.23 -18.48 -16.24
N ASP A 89 7.50 -18.71 -17.33
CA ASP A 89 7.16 -17.67 -18.32
C ASP A 89 6.34 -16.54 -17.67
N THR A 90 5.38 -16.89 -16.81
CA THR A 90 4.58 -15.89 -16.08
C THR A 90 5.42 -15.11 -15.08
N TYR A 91 6.26 -15.78 -14.28
CA TYR A 91 7.16 -15.13 -13.33
C TYR A 91 8.21 -14.25 -14.00
N ASN A 92 8.79 -14.69 -15.12
CA ASN A 92 9.72 -13.88 -15.91
C ASN A 92 9.04 -12.60 -16.40
N GLY A 93 7.79 -12.70 -16.90
CA GLY A 93 7.01 -11.52 -17.29
C GLY A 93 6.70 -10.56 -16.13
N TYR A 94 6.57 -11.06 -14.89
CA TYR A 94 6.44 -10.21 -13.71
C TYR A 94 7.77 -9.57 -13.30
N ALA A 95 8.85 -10.34 -13.33
CA ALA A 95 10.19 -9.86 -13.02
C ALA A 95 10.60 -8.71 -13.94
N GLU A 96 10.38 -8.84 -15.25
CA GLU A 96 10.64 -7.77 -16.23
C GLU A 96 9.81 -6.51 -15.96
N LYS A 97 8.52 -6.67 -15.62
CA LYS A 97 7.64 -5.53 -15.29
C LYS A 97 8.11 -4.80 -14.02
N TRP A 98 8.55 -5.54 -13.01
CA TRP A 98 9.07 -4.96 -11.78
C TRP A 98 10.41 -4.25 -12.01
N ALA A 99 11.32 -4.87 -12.76
CA ALA A 99 12.58 -4.27 -13.17
C ALA A 99 12.34 -2.95 -13.92
N ARG A 100 11.42 -2.93 -14.90
CA ARG A 100 11.06 -1.72 -15.65
C ARG A 100 10.47 -0.63 -14.76
N ARG A 101 9.62 -0.96 -13.80
CA ARG A 101 9.06 0.04 -12.87
C ARG A 101 10.15 0.62 -11.99
N ASN A 102 11.03 -0.22 -11.44
CA ASN A 102 12.13 0.23 -10.61
C ASN A 102 13.07 1.14 -11.38
N ASP A 103 13.39 0.80 -12.63
CA ASP A 103 14.23 1.61 -13.51
C ASP A 103 13.61 3.00 -13.80
N ILE A 104 12.31 3.06 -14.08
CA ILE A 104 11.61 4.35 -14.24
C ILE A 104 11.66 5.14 -12.93
N HIS A 105 11.48 4.50 -11.77
CA HIS A 105 11.56 5.16 -10.47
C HIS A 105 12.97 5.71 -10.19
N THR A 106 14.03 4.96 -10.47
CA THR A 106 15.40 5.43 -10.30
C THR A 106 15.72 6.59 -11.23
N GLN A 107 15.34 6.51 -12.50
CA GLN A 107 15.50 7.59 -13.47
C GLN A 107 14.77 8.88 -13.05
N MET A 108 13.54 8.76 -12.54
CA MET A 108 12.80 9.93 -12.04
C MET A 108 13.47 10.56 -10.80
N ILE A 109 14.01 9.74 -9.90
CA ILE A 109 14.74 10.23 -8.71
C ILE A 109 16.03 10.93 -9.13
N GLU A 110 16.78 10.34 -10.07
CA GLU A 110 18.00 10.94 -10.62
C GLU A 110 17.73 12.28 -11.31
N GLN A 111 16.66 12.34 -12.11
CA GLN A 111 16.24 13.59 -12.75
C GLN A 111 15.78 14.63 -11.72
N ALA A 112 15.04 14.23 -10.68
CA ALA A 112 14.65 15.15 -9.62
C ALA A 112 15.86 15.63 -8.79
N ALA A 113 16.87 14.78 -8.60
CA ALA A 113 18.11 15.14 -7.93
C ALA A 113 18.95 16.11 -8.77
N SER A 114 19.03 15.90 -10.09
CA SER A 114 19.75 16.81 -10.98
C SER A 114 19.06 18.18 -11.07
N ASP A 115 17.73 18.21 -11.14
CA ASP A 115 16.94 19.45 -11.09
C ASP A 115 17.16 20.20 -9.78
N LYS A 116 17.15 19.49 -8.64
CA LYS A 116 17.50 20.09 -7.35
C LYS A 116 18.90 20.68 -7.35
N LEU A 117 19.89 20.02 -7.94
CA LEU A 117 21.27 20.51 -8.00
C LEU A 117 21.36 21.89 -8.68
N LEU A 118 20.56 22.13 -9.71
CA LEU A 118 20.51 23.43 -10.39
C LEU A 118 20.06 24.55 -9.43
N PHE A 119 19.14 24.23 -8.53
CA PHE A 119 18.56 25.20 -7.61
C PHE A 119 19.30 25.31 -6.27
N ILE A 120 20.11 24.33 -5.86
CA ILE A 120 20.84 24.37 -4.57
C ILE A 120 21.63 25.68 -4.36
N ASN A 121 22.19 26.23 -5.44
CA ASN A 121 22.98 27.47 -5.40
C ASN A 121 22.21 28.71 -5.85
N GLU A 122 20.93 28.60 -6.21
CA GLU A 122 20.13 29.76 -6.54
C GLU A 122 19.95 30.62 -5.27
N SER A 123 20.09 31.94 -5.41
CA SER A 123 20.01 32.92 -4.31
C SER A 123 18.70 32.87 -3.52
N SER A 124 17.68 32.13 -4.00
CA SER A 124 16.44 31.82 -3.30
C SER A 124 16.59 30.83 -2.12
N HIS A 125 17.72 30.15 -1.98
CA HIS A 125 17.98 29.20 -0.88
C HIS A 125 18.70 29.83 0.33
N GLY A 126 19.08 31.10 0.25
CA GLY A 126 19.44 31.89 1.43
C GLY A 126 18.25 31.99 2.41
N PRO A 127 18.48 32.36 3.68
CA PRO A 127 17.38 32.69 4.58
C PRO A 127 16.45 33.67 3.86
N ARG A 128 15.14 33.39 3.83
CA ARG A 128 14.16 34.26 3.19
C ARG A 128 14.13 35.61 3.90
N LEU A 129 15.01 36.51 3.49
CA LEU A 129 15.11 37.86 4.00
C LEU A 129 13.98 38.66 3.35
N VAL A 130 12.97 39.00 4.15
CA VAL A 130 11.96 39.97 3.73
C VAL A 130 12.56 41.34 3.98
N ASP A 131 12.79 42.13 2.92
CA ASP A 131 13.25 43.50 3.06
C ASP A 131 12.13 44.35 3.68
N LEU A 132 12.35 44.79 4.91
CA LEU A 132 11.41 45.61 5.66
C LEU A 132 11.86 47.06 5.60
N ARG A 133 10.99 47.95 5.13
CA ARG A 133 11.30 49.38 5.02
C ARG A 133 11.59 50.06 6.37
N PHE A 134 11.07 49.48 7.47
CA PHE A 134 11.30 50.01 8.81
C PHE A 134 11.34 48.88 9.85
N PRO A 135 12.50 48.21 10.04
CA PRO A 135 12.63 47.11 11.01
C PRO A 135 12.57 47.61 12.47
N GLU A 136 12.87 48.89 12.70
CA GLU A 136 12.84 49.49 14.03
C GLU A 136 11.42 49.55 14.65
N GLN A 137 10.37 49.31 13.86
CA GLN A 137 9.00 49.27 14.40
C GLN A 137 8.82 48.18 15.47
N PHE A 138 9.55 47.07 15.37
CA PHE A 138 9.46 46.00 16.37
C PHE A 138 10.11 46.39 17.71
N ASN A 139 11.05 47.33 17.67
CA ASN A 139 11.70 47.91 18.84
C ASN A 139 10.89 49.07 19.45
N ILE A 140 9.72 49.43 18.88
CA ILE A 140 8.88 50.52 19.39
C ILE A 140 7.61 49.93 20.01
N GLY A 141 7.49 50.05 21.34
CA GLY A 141 6.31 49.65 22.10
C GLY A 141 5.30 50.80 22.29
N SER A 142 4.12 50.48 22.81
CA SER A 142 3.17 51.50 23.28
C SER A 142 3.81 52.36 24.39
N PRO A 143 3.71 53.70 24.35
CA PRO A 143 4.25 54.55 25.42
C PRO A 143 3.43 54.51 26.71
N TYR A 144 2.21 53.94 26.69
CA TYR A 144 1.29 53.93 27.83
C TYR A 144 1.08 52.52 28.40
N ASN A 145 1.01 52.44 29.72
CA ASN A 145 0.68 51.24 30.50
C ASN A 145 1.59 50.02 30.22
N VAL A 146 2.90 50.24 30.11
CA VAL A 146 3.88 49.16 29.97
C VAL A 146 4.47 48.82 31.34
N PRO A 147 4.37 47.55 31.79
CA PRO A 147 4.97 47.14 33.05
C PRO A 147 6.51 47.23 32.98
N ALA A 148 7.11 47.59 34.11
CA ALA A 148 8.56 47.80 34.20
C ALA A 148 9.32 46.52 33.81
N GLY A 149 10.19 46.62 32.80
CA GLY A 149 10.95 45.49 32.26
C GLY A 149 10.31 44.79 31.05
N GLN A 150 9.09 45.15 30.64
CA GLN A 150 8.44 44.67 29.41
C GLN A 150 8.30 45.78 28.34
N GLY A 151 9.20 46.76 28.35
CA GLY A 151 9.37 47.70 27.24
C GLY A 151 9.88 46.97 26.00
N SER A 152 9.32 47.33 24.83
CA SER A 152 9.76 46.97 23.47
C SER A 152 10.74 45.81 23.33
N ALA A 153 10.33 44.73 22.66
CA ALA A 153 11.20 43.59 22.43
C ALA A 153 12.44 44.00 21.59
N ASN A 154 13.60 44.15 22.24
CA ASN A 154 14.86 44.47 21.58
C ASN A 154 15.24 43.33 20.61
N LEU A 155 15.18 43.60 19.31
CA LEU A 155 15.56 42.65 18.26
C LEU A 155 17.00 42.17 18.38
N ASP A 156 17.91 43.00 18.91
CA ASP A 156 19.33 42.67 19.08
C ASP A 156 19.56 41.39 19.89
N HIS A 157 18.76 41.18 20.95
CA HIS A 157 18.86 39.95 21.75
C HIS A 157 18.38 38.72 20.99
N VAL A 158 17.38 38.88 20.13
CA VAL A 158 16.84 37.79 19.29
C VAL A 158 17.85 37.43 18.21
N ILE A 159 18.44 38.44 17.55
CA ILE A 159 19.49 38.27 16.55
C ILE A 159 20.69 37.54 17.18
N ALA A 160 21.20 38.03 18.31
CA ALA A 160 22.33 37.41 19.00
C ALA A 160 22.06 35.96 19.44
N LYS A 161 20.82 35.64 19.84
CA LYS A 161 20.42 34.27 20.16
C LYS A 161 20.48 33.37 18.92
N PHE A 162 19.87 33.78 17.82
CA PHE A 162 19.83 32.98 16.59
C PHE A 162 21.20 32.85 15.93
N GLU A 163 22.04 33.88 15.97
CA GLU A 163 23.44 33.78 15.54
C GLU A 163 24.20 32.74 16.36
N ARG A 164 24.05 32.76 17.69
CA ARG A 164 24.66 31.76 18.56
C ARG A 164 24.19 30.34 18.24
N GLU A 165 22.89 30.15 18.05
CA GLU A 165 22.33 28.85 17.66
C GLU A 165 22.87 28.38 16.29
N ALA A 166 22.95 29.28 15.31
CA ALA A 166 23.47 28.99 13.97
C ALA A 166 24.96 28.59 14.01
N PHE A 167 25.79 29.32 14.77
CA PHE A 167 27.20 28.96 14.95
C PHE A 167 27.36 27.60 15.65
N ALA A 168 26.59 27.36 16.73
CA ALA A 168 26.62 26.08 17.44
C ALA A 168 26.21 24.90 16.54
N ASP A 169 25.19 25.08 15.70
CA ASP A 169 24.77 24.04 14.76
C ASP A 169 25.79 23.82 13.63
N ASN A 170 26.47 24.87 13.17
CA ASN A 170 27.56 24.73 12.21
C ASN A 170 28.75 23.99 12.81
N GLU A 171 29.12 24.29 14.06
CA GLU A 171 30.15 23.57 14.79
C GLU A 171 29.78 22.10 15.00
N ARG A 172 28.53 21.79 15.36
CA ARG A 172 28.02 20.40 15.47
C ARG A 172 28.13 19.65 14.15
N LYS A 173 27.72 20.28 13.04
CA LYS A 173 27.87 19.69 11.69
C LYS A 173 29.34 19.45 11.35
N LEU A 174 30.22 20.39 11.67
CA LEU A 174 31.65 20.25 11.44
C LEU A 174 32.26 19.13 12.30
N GLN A 175 31.86 19.00 13.55
CA GLN A 175 32.26 17.90 14.43
C GLN A 175 31.78 16.55 13.88
N GLN A 176 30.51 16.46 13.46
CA GLN A 176 29.96 15.27 12.81
C GLN A 176 30.75 14.87 11.57
N LEU A 177 31.14 15.84 10.73
CA LEU A 177 31.99 15.59 9.56
C LEU A 177 33.40 15.10 9.97
N ARG A 178 34.01 15.68 11.00
CA ARG A 178 35.32 15.26 11.50
C ARG A 178 35.29 13.85 12.11
N GLU A 179 34.20 13.51 12.77
CA GLU A 179 33.96 12.21 13.40
C GLU A 179 33.41 11.16 12.41
N ASN A 180 33.18 11.54 11.14
CA ASN A 180 32.46 10.73 10.14
C ASN A 180 31.14 10.18 10.68
N ASN A 181 30.46 10.97 11.51
CA ASN A 181 29.23 10.65 12.21
C ASN A 181 28.07 11.47 11.62
N VAL A 182 27.97 11.48 10.29
CA VAL A 182 26.90 12.19 9.60
C VAL A 182 25.66 11.30 9.58
N PRO A 183 24.51 11.72 10.13
CA PRO A 183 23.32 10.87 10.23
C PRO A 183 22.81 10.31 8.90
N SER A 184 23.06 10.99 7.77
CA SER A 184 22.68 10.52 6.44
C SER A 184 23.58 9.42 5.88
N GLU A 185 24.81 9.31 6.37
CA GLU A 185 25.79 8.32 5.90
C GLU A 185 25.80 7.07 6.78
N GLN A 186 25.19 7.14 7.96
CA GLN A 186 25.08 6.00 8.84
C GLN A 186 24.19 4.91 8.22
N PRO A 187 24.60 3.62 8.31
CA PRO A 187 23.71 2.54 7.95
C PRO A 187 22.46 2.62 8.81
N MET A 188 21.29 2.55 8.18
CA MET A 188 20.00 2.56 8.88
C MET A 188 20.02 1.50 9.98
N PRO A 189 19.55 1.80 11.20
CA PRO A 189 19.54 0.82 12.28
C PRO A 189 18.77 -0.43 11.85
N GLU A 190 19.38 -1.61 12.07
CA GLU A 190 18.85 -2.91 11.62
C GLU A 190 17.42 -3.22 12.11
N THR A 191 16.96 -2.49 13.13
CA THR A 191 15.59 -2.59 13.66
C THR A 191 14.52 -2.23 12.63
N LEU A 192 14.82 -1.38 11.65
CA LEU A 192 13.90 -0.98 10.58
C LEU A 192 14.00 -1.88 9.34
N VAL A 193 15.15 -2.53 9.14
CA VAL A 193 15.43 -3.42 7.99
C VAL A 193 14.76 -4.79 8.14
N LYS A 194 14.48 -5.23 9.38
CA LYS A 194 13.98 -6.59 9.67
C LYS A 194 12.56 -6.91 9.19
N ILE A 195 11.86 -5.96 8.55
CA ILE A 195 10.48 -6.17 8.06
C ILE A 195 10.45 -6.65 6.60
N SER A 196 11.54 -6.52 5.82
CA SER A 196 11.53 -6.86 4.38
C SER A 196 12.34 -8.11 3.98
N GLY A 197 12.78 -8.94 4.94
CA GLY A 197 13.80 -9.96 4.65
C GLY A 197 13.62 -11.32 5.32
N ALA A 198 12.40 -11.76 5.63
CA ALA A 198 12.13 -13.13 6.08
C ALA A 198 11.35 -13.93 5.01
N ALA A 199 11.85 -13.96 3.78
CA ALA A 199 11.54 -15.06 2.87
C ALA A 199 12.56 -16.17 3.13
N SER A 200 12.18 -17.11 4.00
CA SER A 200 12.96 -18.29 4.34
C SER A 200 13.33 -19.05 3.06
N PRO A 201 14.60 -19.44 2.83
CA PRO A 201 14.90 -20.40 1.78
C PRO A 201 14.24 -21.76 2.14
N PRO A 202 13.59 -22.46 1.19
CA PRO A 202 13.12 -23.81 1.43
C PRO A 202 14.32 -24.72 1.69
N GLY A 203 14.21 -25.51 2.77
CA GLY A 203 15.29 -26.33 3.32
C GLY A 203 15.99 -27.22 2.31
N ALA A 204 17.29 -27.42 2.58
CA ALA A 204 18.09 -28.53 2.10
C ALA A 204 18.37 -29.46 3.29
#